data_AF-A0A1Q7EKD1-F1
#
_entry.id   AF-A0A1Q7EKD1-F1
#
_cell.length_a   1.000
_cell.length_b   1.000
_cell.length_c   1.000
_cell.angle_alpha   90.00
_cell.angle_beta   90.00
_cell.angle_gamma   90.00
#
_symmetry.space_group_name_H-M   'P 1'
#
loop_
_entity.id
_entity.type
_entity.pdbx_description
1 polymer ?
#
loop_
_entity_poly.entity_id
_entity_poly.type
_entity_poly.pdbx_seq_one_letter_code
_entity_poly.pdbx_strand_id
1 'polypeptide(L)'
;MEERSEEQVISRLFDLENGGLAAQRAELTGERFLSLIQDPDNGIGYVFQHGLDETEGAEVPPGTEYWEYDTWEEAQRAFAQLLDEDRRAGELVETDSEEGLGDSETGGAEVRDRYSASDEDLQIEEEDSVGEQAD
;
A
#
# COMPACT_ATOMS: atom_id res chain seq x y z
N MET A 1 26.66 23.69 -9.94
CA MET A 1 25.59 22.75 -9.57
C MET A 1 24.90 23.43 -8.40
N GLU A 2 23.63 23.79 -8.53
CA GLU A 2 22.88 24.30 -7.39
C GLU A 2 22.62 23.10 -6.48
N GLU A 3 23.34 23.04 -5.36
CA GLU A 3 23.01 22.16 -4.25
C GLU A 3 21.58 22.53 -3.85
N ARG A 4 20.61 21.66 -4.15
CA ARG A 4 19.24 21.86 -3.66
C ARG A 4 19.32 21.86 -2.14
N SER A 5 18.67 22.83 -1.50
CA SER A 5 18.52 22.79 -0.04
C SER A 5 17.82 21.49 0.35
N GLU A 6 18.24 20.92 1.47
CA GLU A 6 17.65 19.72 2.06
C GLU A 6 16.10 19.79 2.12
N GLU A 7 15.56 20.91 2.57
CA GLU A 7 14.10 21.16 2.58
C GLU A 7 13.43 21.05 1.21
N GLN A 8 14.13 21.45 0.13
CA GLN A 8 13.61 21.32 -1.23
C GLN A 8 13.60 19.86 -1.71
N VAL A 9 14.58 19.07 -1.26
CA VAL A 9 14.59 17.63 -1.54
C VAL A 9 13.45 16.96 -0.77
N ILE A 10 13.33 17.23 0.53
CA ILE A 10 12.27 16.68 1.39
C ILE A 10 10.87 17.02 0.86
N SER A 11 10.62 18.29 0.54
CA SER A 11 9.32 18.73 -0.02
C SER A 11 8.97 18.00 -1.32
N ARG A 12 9.97 17.79 -2.19
CA ARG A 12 9.78 17.01 -3.42
C ARG A 12 9.52 15.54 -3.14
N LEU A 13 10.20 14.93 -2.17
CA LEU A 13 9.96 13.52 -1.80
C LEU A 13 8.54 13.34 -1.26
N PHE A 14 8.04 14.28 -0.44
CA PHE A 14 6.64 14.32 -0.03
C PHE A 14 5.69 14.40 -1.24
N ASP A 15 5.95 15.29 -2.20
CA ASP A 15 5.11 15.41 -3.41
C ASP A 15 5.10 14.12 -4.24
N LEU A 16 6.26 13.48 -4.42
CA LEU A 16 6.39 12.20 -5.12
C LEU A 16 5.65 11.07 -4.39
N GLU A 17 5.77 11.00 -3.06
CA GLU A 17 5.05 10.01 -2.26
C GLU A 17 3.53 10.22 -2.35
N ASN A 18 3.05 11.44 -2.09
CA ASN A 18 1.63 11.80 -2.16
C ASN A 18 1.06 11.63 -3.58
N GLY A 19 1.90 11.82 -4.60
CA GLY A 19 1.58 11.55 -6.00
C GLY A 19 1.52 10.05 -6.36
N GLY A 20 1.81 9.14 -5.42
CA GLY A 20 1.78 7.70 -5.65
C GLY A 20 2.98 7.16 -6.43
N LEU A 21 4.09 7.90 -6.47
CA LEU A 21 5.32 7.51 -7.16
C LEU A 21 6.31 6.75 -6.26
N ALA A 22 5.95 6.51 -5.00
CA ALA A 22 6.67 5.58 -4.14
C ALA A 22 6.50 4.14 -4.67
N ALA A 23 7.61 3.48 -4.98
CA ALA A 23 7.59 2.10 -5.45
C ALA A 23 7.21 1.13 -4.33
N GLN A 24 7.66 1.43 -3.11
CA GLN A 24 7.35 0.67 -1.90
C GLN A 24 7.22 1.64 -0.73
N ARG A 25 6.35 1.30 0.21
CA ARG A 25 6.14 2.02 1.47
C ARG A 25 5.91 1.01 2.58
N ALA A 26 6.54 1.27 3.73
CA ALA A 26 6.38 0.50 4.95
C ALA A 26 6.02 1.43 6.09
N GLU A 27 5.14 0.96 6.97
CA GLU A 27 4.77 1.67 8.19
C GLU A 27 5.68 1.20 9.33
N LEU A 28 6.19 2.17 10.09
CA LEU A 28 6.97 1.99 11.29
C LEU A 28 6.15 2.46 12.49
N THR A 29 6.49 1.90 13.65
CA THR A 29 5.86 2.22 14.92
C THR A 29 6.08 3.69 15.28
N GLY A 30 5.08 4.27 15.95
CA GLY A 30 5.10 5.69 16.30
C GLY A 30 4.78 6.61 15.12
N GLU A 31 3.89 6.18 14.21
CA GLU A 31 3.37 7.00 13.11
C GLU A 31 4.49 7.45 12.16
N ARG A 32 5.46 6.57 11.93
CA ARG A 32 6.59 6.79 11.03
C ARG A 32 6.43 5.93 9.78
N PHE A 33 7.02 6.36 8.69
CA PHE A 33 6.97 5.65 7.41
C PHE A 33 8.35 5.61 6.80
N LEU A 34 8.61 4.53 6.07
CA LEU A 34 9.79 4.35 5.24
C LEU A 34 9.34 4.08 3.81
N SER A 35 9.75 4.94 2.89
CA SER A 35 9.34 4.91 1.49
C SER A 35 10.56 4.81 0.57
N LEU A 36 10.41 4.05 -0.50
CA LEU A 36 11.42 3.91 -1.55
C LEU A 36 10.89 4.58 -2.81
N ILE A 37 11.56 5.64 -3.25
CA ILE A 37 11.11 6.54 -4.32
C ILE A 37 12.19 6.65 -5.39
N GLN A 38 11.83 6.50 -6.66
CA GLN A 38 12.72 6.79 -7.78
C GLN A 38 12.38 8.16 -8.36
N ASP A 39 13.36 9.06 -8.45
CA ASP A 39 13.16 10.36 -9.10
C ASP A 39 13.06 10.19 -10.62
N PRO A 40 11.93 10.57 -11.23
CA PRO A 40 11.70 10.33 -12.66
C PRO A 40 12.55 11.24 -13.56
N ASP A 41 13.02 12.38 -13.04
CA ASP A 41 13.80 13.36 -13.80
C ASP A 41 15.26 12.91 -13.96
N ASN A 42 15.85 12.33 -12.91
CA ASN A 42 17.29 12.04 -12.86
C ASN A 42 17.60 10.54 -12.71
N GLY A 43 16.60 9.71 -12.38
CA GLY A 43 16.77 8.26 -12.15
C GLY A 43 17.37 7.89 -10.80
N ILE A 44 17.67 8.89 -9.96
CA ILE A 44 18.23 8.76 -8.61
C ILE A 44 17.22 8.05 -7.71
N GLY A 45 17.71 7.12 -6.90
CA GLY A 45 16.89 6.42 -5.90
C GLY A 45 16.98 7.10 -4.54
N TYR A 46 15.84 7.27 -3.90
CA TYR A 46 15.74 7.84 -2.57
C TYR A 46 15.10 6.83 -1.61
N VAL A 47 15.70 6.71 -0.43
CA VAL A 47 15.04 6.12 0.73
C VAL A 47 14.62 7.27 1.63
N PHE A 48 13.33 7.35 1.93
CA PHE A 48 12.72 8.46 2.62
C PHE A 48 12.04 7.98 3.90
N GLN A 49 12.49 8.46 5.05
CA GLN A 49 11.86 8.22 6.34
C GLN A 49 11.21 9.51 6.83
N HIS A 50 9.96 9.44 7.26
CA HIS A 50 9.28 10.59 7.83
C HIS A 50 8.22 10.17 8.85
N GLY A 51 7.92 11.08 9.77
CA GLY A 51 6.74 10.97 10.63
C GLY A 51 5.45 11.34 9.90
N LEU A 52 4.32 11.18 10.58
CA LEU A 52 3.06 11.75 10.15
C LEU A 52 3.21 13.26 10.01
N ASP A 53 2.94 13.77 8.81
CA ASP A 53 2.83 15.20 8.60
C ASP A 53 1.44 15.68 9.05
N GLU A 54 1.39 16.22 10.27
CA GLU A 54 0.19 16.87 10.82
C GLU A 54 -0.02 18.28 10.24
N THR A 55 0.98 18.80 9.51
CA THR A 55 1.04 20.22 9.11
C THR A 55 0.69 20.46 7.66
N GLU A 56 0.24 19.43 6.93
CA GLU A 56 -0.11 19.50 5.50
C GLU A 56 1.01 20.12 4.64
N GLY A 57 2.26 19.78 4.95
CA GLY A 57 3.47 20.24 4.28
C GLY A 57 3.93 21.64 4.67
N ALA A 58 3.36 22.23 5.73
CA ALA A 58 3.82 23.52 6.24
C ALA A 58 5.16 23.42 6.98
N GLU A 59 5.42 22.30 7.65
CA GLU A 59 6.64 22.01 8.40
C GLU A 59 7.11 20.57 8.11
N VAL A 60 8.43 20.35 8.16
CA VAL A 60 8.98 19.00 8.04
C VAL A 60 8.77 18.27 9.37
N PRO A 61 8.12 17.09 9.41
CA PRO A 61 7.89 16.38 10.66
C PRO A 61 9.22 15.97 11.31
N PRO A 62 9.27 15.90 12.65
CA PRO A 62 10.49 15.54 13.37
C PRO A 62 10.93 14.11 13.02
N GLY A 63 12.25 13.91 12.88
CA GLY A 63 12.82 12.61 12.47
C GLY A 63 12.64 12.31 10.99
N THR A 64 12.39 13.33 10.16
CA THR A 64 12.44 13.18 8.71
C THR A 64 13.88 13.09 8.24
N GLU A 65 14.22 11.99 7.58
CA GLU A 65 15.54 11.70 7.05
C GLU A 65 15.42 11.13 5.64
N TYR A 66 16.41 11.40 4.79
CA TYR A 66 16.46 10.80 3.46
C TYR A 66 17.89 10.40 3.12
N TRP A 67 18.00 9.35 2.31
CA TRP A 67 19.25 8.89 1.75
C TRP A 67 19.14 8.86 0.23
N GLU A 68 20.10 9.51 -0.42
CA GLU A 68 20.21 9.56 -1.87
C GLU A 68 21.20 8.50 -2.38
N TYR A 69 20.80 7.79 -3.42
CA TYR A 69 21.61 6.78 -4.09
C TYR A 69 21.62 7.02 -5.59
N ASP A 70 22.81 6.98 -6.19
CA ASP A 70 23.03 7.20 -7.62
C ASP A 70 22.25 6.18 -8.48
N THR A 71 22.11 4.95 -7.97
CA THR A 71 21.36 3.89 -8.65
C THR A 71 20.16 3.40 -7.86
N TRP A 72 19.12 3.01 -8.59
CA TRP A 72 17.93 2.38 -8.04
C TRP A 72 18.22 1.06 -7.31
N GLU A 73 19.21 0.30 -7.78
CA GLU A 73 19.62 -0.96 -7.14
C GLU A 73 20.23 -0.72 -5.76
N GLU A 74 21.01 0.35 -5.59
CA GLU A 74 21.57 0.74 -4.30
C GLU A 74 20.48 1.19 -3.33
N ALA A 75 19.53 2.02 -3.79
CA ALA A 75 18.40 2.46 -2.98
C ALA A 75 17.54 1.27 -2.50
N GLN A 76 17.24 0.31 -3.39
CA GLN A 76 16.50 -0.90 -3.01
C GLN A 76 17.22 -1.74 -1.95
N ARG A 77 18.54 -1.90 -2.08
CA ARG A 77 19.32 -2.66 -1.09
C ARG A 77 19.36 -1.96 0.26
N ALA A 78 19.52 -0.64 0.27
CA ALA A 78 19.51 0.16 1.47
C ALA A 78 18.13 0.12 2.16
N PHE A 79 17.06 0.28 1.38
CA PHE A 79 15.69 0.17 1.88
C PHE A 79 15.42 -1.21 2.51
N ALA A 80 15.80 -2.29 1.84
CA ALA A 80 15.65 -3.63 2.36
C ALA A 80 16.48 -3.87 3.63
N GLN A 81 17.67 -3.27 3.73
CA GLN A 81 18.51 -3.32 4.92
C GLN A 81 17.84 -2.61 6.09
N LEU A 82 17.39 -1.36 5.89
CA LEU A 82 16.71 -0.59 6.93
C LEU A 82 15.44 -1.28 7.42
N LEU A 83 14.63 -1.82 6.51
CA LEU A 83 13.45 -2.62 6.87
C LEU A 83 13.78 -3.84 7.73
N ASP A 84 14.88 -4.54 7.42
CA ASP A 84 15.29 -5.70 8.21
C ASP A 84 15.83 -5.28 9.59
N GLU A 85 16.50 -4.13 9.68
CA GLU A 85 16.91 -3.53 10.94
C GLU A 85 15.71 -3.12 11.81
N ASP A 86 14.75 -2.37 11.25
CA ASP A 86 13.51 -1.98 11.92
C ASP A 86 12.68 -3.21 12.32
N ARG A 87 12.60 -4.24 11.47
CA ARG A 87 11.91 -5.50 11.81
C ARG A 87 12.58 -6.18 13.01
N ARG A 88 13.90 -6.26 13.04
CA ARG A 88 14.64 -6.86 14.16
C ARG A 88 14.54 -6.03 15.43
N ALA A 89 14.41 -4.72 15.31
CA ALA A 89 14.15 -3.81 16.41
C ALA A 89 12.69 -3.90 16.93
N GLY A 90 11.78 -4.50 16.16
CA GLY A 90 10.35 -4.52 16.45
C GLY A 90 9.68 -3.17 16.17
N GLU A 91 10.32 -2.33 15.36
CA GLU A 91 9.83 -1.02 14.96
C GLU A 91 9.04 -1.07 13.65
N LEU A 92 9.18 -2.11 12.85
CA LEU A 92 8.35 -2.32 11.67
C LEU A 92 6.94 -2.70 12.13
N VAL A 93 5.94 -1.89 11.73
CA VAL A 93 4.55 -2.33 11.82
C VAL A 93 4.38 -3.33 10.69
N GLU A 94 4.55 -4.61 11.03
CA GLU A 94 4.09 -5.69 10.19
C GLU A 94 2.58 -5.53 10.13
N THR A 95 2.09 -4.81 9.11
CA THR A 95 0.69 -4.93 8.71
C THR A 95 0.55 -6.40 8.39
N ASP A 96 -0.09 -7.10 9.32
CA ASP A 96 -0.36 -8.52 9.21
C ASP A 96 -0.93 -8.73 7.81
N SER A 97 -0.08 -9.20 6.90
CA SER A 97 -0.51 -9.68 5.61
C SER A 97 -1.10 -11.05 5.90
N GLU A 98 -2.19 -11.04 6.68
CA GLU A 98 -3.28 -12.00 6.67
C GLU A 98 -4.04 -11.86 5.33
N GLU A 99 -3.30 -11.72 4.23
CA GLU A 99 -3.58 -12.53 3.05
C GLU A 99 -2.73 -13.81 3.16
N GLY A 100 -2.74 -14.39 4.37
CA GLY A 100 -2.47 -15.78 4.59
C GLY A 100 -3.43 -16.56 3.73
N LEU A 101 -2.88 -17.11 2.65
CA LEU A 101 -3.33 -18.35 2.02
C LEU A 101 -4.13 -19.16 3.04
N GLY A 102 -5.44 -19.22 2.82
CA GLY A 102 -6.40 -19.73 3.78
C GLY A 102 -5.87 -20.97 4.49
N ASP A 103 -5.83 -20.90 5.81
CA ASP A 103 -5.75 -22.08 6.65
C ASP A 103 -6.96 -22.94 6.28
N SER A 104 -6.74 -23.82 5.31
CA SER A 104 -7.70 -24.83 4.93
C SER A 104 -7.64 -25.84 6.06
N GLU A 105 -8.35 -25.53 7.15
CA GLU A 105 -8.78 -26.52 8.14
C GLU A 105 -9.47 -27.65 7.36
N THR A 106 -8.67 -28.64 6.99
CA THR A 106 -9.15 -29.95 6.58
C THR A 106 -9.62 -30.63 7.86
N GLY A 107 -10.77 -30.19 8.37
CA GLY A 107 -11.53 -30.81 9.44
C GLY A 107 -12.69 -31.58 8.81
N GLY A 108 -12.49 -32.89 8.64
CA GLY A 108 -13.41 -33.74 7.91
C GLY A 108 -14.77 -34.02 8.57
N ALA A 109 -15.59 -34.66 7.73
CA ALA A 109 -16.69 -35.56 8.04
C ALA A 109 -18.10 -34.97 8.24
N GLU A 110 -18.91 -35.27 7.22
CA GLU A 110 -20.29 -35.79 7.26
C GLU A 110 -21.42 -34.96 7.86
N VAL A 111 -22.17 -34.29 6.99
CA VAL A 111 -23.63 -34.19 7.17
C VAL A 111 -24.30 -34.73 5.91
N ARG A 112 -24.60 -36.02 5.97
CA ARG A 112 -25.58 -36.65 5.08
C ARG A 112 -26.95 -36.26 5.57
N ASP A 113 -27.60 -35.30 4.92
CA ASP A 113 -29.05 -35.23 4.95
C ASP A 113 -29.66 -35.02 3.58
N ARG A 114 -30.65 -35.89 3.34
CA ARG A 114 -31.37 -36.12 2.11
C ARG A 114 -32.36 -34.99 1.87
N TYR A 115 -32.16 -34.18 0.84
CA TYR A 115 -33.27 -33.56 0.12
C TYR A 115 -33.02 -33.63 -1.38
N SER A 116 -33.49 -34.73 -1.97
CA SER A 116 -33.96 -34.74 -3.36
C SER A 116 -35.34 -34.08 -3.40
N ALA A 117 -35.45 -33.03 -4.21
CA ALA A 117 -36.64 -32.65 -4.99
C ALA A 117 -36.13 -31.56 -5.96
N SER A 118 -35.69 -31.90 -7.17
CA SER A 118 -36.49 -32.15 -8.38
C SER A 118 -37.41 -30.99 -8.77
N ASP A 119 -37.19 -30.52 -10.01
CA ASP A 119 -38.06 -29.70 -10.87
C ASP A 119 -38.32 -28.25 -10.41
N GLU A 120 -38.22 -27.22 -11.24
CA GLU A 120 -38.25 -27.15 -12.70
C GLU A 120 -37.63 -25.83 -13.16
N ASP A 121 -36.91 -25.89 -14.26
CA ASP A 121 -36.40 -24.78 -15.05
C ASP A 121 -37.58 -24.05 -15.74
N LEU A 122 -37.67 -22.73 -15.60
CA LEU A 122 -38.49 -21.90 -16.49
C LEU A 122 -37.69 -20.70 -16.97
N GLN A 123 -36.88 -20.97 -17.99
CA GLN A 123 -36.30 -19.98 -18.90
C GLN A 123 -37.36 -19.51 -19.91
N ILE A 124 -37.82 -18.25 -19.86
CA ILE A 124 -38.36 -17.55 -21.04
C ILE A 124 -38.15 -16.03 -21.00
N GLU A 125 -37.78 -15.54 -22.19
CA GLU A 125 -37.31 -14.22 -22.59
C GLU A 125 -38.35 -13.08 -22.57
N GLU A 126 -37.82 -11.86 -22.45
CA GLU A 126 -38.14 -10.59 -23.13
C GLU A 126 -39.48 -10.47 -23.90
N GLU A 127 -40.26 -9.41 -23.61
CA GLU A 127 -40.48 -8.26 -24.52
C GLU A 127 -41.75 -7.43 -24.14
N ASP A 128 -41.49 -6.13 -23.92
CA ASP A 128 -42.26 -4.92 -24.30
C ASP A 128 -43.77 -4.71 -23.99
N SER A 129 -44.05 -3.41 -23.72
CA SER A 129 -45.34 -2.70 -23.81
C SER A 129 -46.40 -2.90 -22.72
N VAL A 130 -46.62 -1.84 -21.92
CA VAL A 130 -47.76 -0.91 -22.09
C VAL A 130 -47.86 0.03 -20.88
N GLY A 131 -47.91 1.34 -21.11
CA GLY A 131 -48.25 2.32 -20.08
C GLY A 131 -49.75 2.33 -19.79
N GLU A 132 -50.16 2.65 -18.56
CA GLU A 132 -51.33 3.48 -18.24
C GLU A 132 -51.40 3.78 -16.73
N GLN A 133 -51.79 5.03 -16.45
CA GLN A 133 -52.16 5.76 -15.23
C GLN A 133 -52.63 5.04 -13.94
N ALA A 134 -52.34 5.66 -12.79
CA ALA A 134 -53.22 5.89 -11.62
C ALA A 134 -52.41 6.74 -10.59
N ASP A 135 -52.91 7.74 -9.84
CA ASP A 135 -54.24 8.28 -9.51
C ASP A 135 -54.08 9.78 -9.21
#